data_AF-A0A954TL19-F1
#
_entry.id   AF-A0A954TL19-F1
#
_cell.length_a   1.000
_cell.length_b   1.000
_cell.length_c   1.000
_cell.angle_alpha   90.00
_cell.angle_beta   90.00
_cell.angle_gamma   90.00
#
_symmetry.space_group_name_H-M   'P 1'
#
loop_
_entity.id
_entity.type
_entity.pdbx_description
1 polymer ?
#
loop_
_entity_poly.entity_id
_entity_poly.type
_entity_poly.pdbx_seq_one_letter_code
_entity_poly.pdbx_strand_id
1 'polypeptide(L)'
;MPPKDSIANTLIVSLTLCIVCSLLVSGAAVALKPLQERNKLLDRQSNIVSAAGLGDPAELSGKEIEQLFASRVSRELIDLDNGEVVSDADESYDPRKAAKSDELNEDIDSPYDIGLAKREKKTWVYIVKNEQGEV
;
A
#
# COMPACT_ATOMS: atom_id res chain seq x y z
N MET A 1 0.38 -38.41 -42.42
CA MET A 1 0.37 -37.71 -41.12
C MET A 1 1.68 -36.94 -41.03
N PRO A 2 1.67 -35.60 -41.13
CA PRO A 2 2.91 -34.82 -41.11
C PRO A 2 3.66 -35.04 -39.79
N PRO A 3 5.00 -34.99 -39.79
CA PRO A 3 5.81 -35.23 -38.59
C PRO A 3 5.43 -34.22 -37.51
N LYS A 4 5.14 -34.74 -36.31
CA LYS A 4 4.66 -33.95 -35.17
C LYS A 4 5.72 -32.91 -34.75
N ASP A 5 7.00 -33.22 -34.93
CA ASP A 5 8.16 -32.40 -34.54
C ASP A 5 8.67 -31.47 -35.67
N SER A 6 7.77 -30.94 -36.49
CA SER A 6 8.11 -29.91 -37.47
C SER A 6 8.27 -28.55 -36.79
N ILE A 7 9.25 -27.74 -37.23
CA ILE A 7 9.51 -26.37 -36.74
C ILE A 7 8.23 -25.53 -36.71
N ALA A 8 7.38 -25.67 -37.74
CA ALA A 8 6.10 -24.96 -37.81
C ALA A 8 5.13 -25.36 -36.68
N ASN A 9 5.08 -26.65 -36.32
CA ASN A 9 4.22 -27.12 -35.23
C ASN A 9 4.73 -26.62 -33.86
N THR A 10 6.04 -26.63 -33.65
CA THR A 10 6.64 -26.10 -32.42
C THR A 10 6.32 -24.62 -32.22
N LEU A 11 6.39 -23.81 -33.28
CA LEU A 11 6.05 -22.38 -33.24
C LEU A 11 4.55 -22.15 -32.97
N ILE A 12 3.66 -22.94 -33.57
CA ILE A 12 2.21 -22.82 -33.35
C ILE A 12 1.85 -23.19 -31.90
N VAL A 13 2.42 -24.27 -31.37
CA VAL A 13 2.17 -24.72 -29.99
C VAL A 13 2.69 -23.71 -28.98
N SER A 14 3.92 -23.22 -29.14
CA SER A 14 4.49 -22.24 -28.21
C SER A 14 3.72 -20.91 -28.25
N LEU A 15 3.34 -20.43 -29.44
CA LEU A 15 2.53 -19.21 -29.58
C LEU A 15 1.17 -19.36 -28.90
N THR A 16 0.51 -20.51 -29.08
CA THR A 16 -0.79 -20.79 -28.47
C THR A 16 -0.67 -20.85 -26.94
N LEU A 17 0.37 -21.51 -26.42
CA LEU A 17 0.64 -21.55 -24.99
C LEU A 17 0.88 -20.13 -24.43
N CYS A 18 1.70 -19.31 -25.10
CA CYS A 18 1.96 -17.93 -24.69
C CYS A 18 0.67 -17.09 -24.65
N ILE A 19 -0.21 -17.24 -25.64
CA ILE A 19 -1.49 -16.50 -25.68
C ILE A 19 -2.38 -16.96 -24.52
N VAL A 20 -2.57 -18.27 -24.32
CA VAL A 20 -3.43 -18.78 -23.25
C VAL A 20 -2.90 -18.38 -21.87
N CYS A 21 -1.61 -18.56 -21.62
CA CYS A 21 -1.00 -18.20 -20.34
C CYS A 21 -1.07 -16.69 -20.05
N SER A 22 -0.82 -15.84 -21.05
CA SER A 22 -0.90 -14.38 -20.86
C SER A 22 -2.32 -13.90 -20.56
N LEU A 23 -3.34 -14.48 -21.20
CA LEU A 23 -4.75 -14.18 -20.93
C LEU A 23 -5.15 -14.62 -19.50
N LEU A 24 -4.75 -15.81 -19.08
CA LEU A 24 -5.08 -16.31 -17.73
C LEU A 24 -4.42 -15.45 -16.64
N VAL A 25 -3.13 -15.13 -16.78
CA VAL A 25 -2.40 -14.34 -15.78
C VAL A 25 -2.90 -12.90 -15.73
N SER A 26 -3.10 -12.26 -16.88
CA SER A 26 -3.62 -10.88 -16.94
C SER A 26 -5.05 -10.80 -16.40
N GLY A 27 -5.91 -11.75 -16.73
CA GLY A 27 -7.28 -11.82 -16.21
C GLY A 27 -7.32 -11.97 -14.69
N ALA A 28 -6.54 -12.89 -14.13
CA ALA A 28 -6.45 -13.07 -12.68
C ALA A 28 -5.92 -11.81 -11.97
N ALA A 29 -4.89 -11.17 -12.53
CA ALA A 29 -4.31 -9.96 -11.96
C ALA A 29 -5.32 -8.81 -11.88
N VAL A 30 -6.09 -8.56 -12.95
CA VAL A 30 -7.06 -7.45 -12.98
C VAL A 30 -8.27 -7.74 -12.10
N ALA A 31 -8.78 -8.98 -12.11
CA ALA A 31 -9.97 -9.34 -11.33
C ALA A 31 -9.71 -9.29 -9.81
N LEU A 32 -8.52 -9.70 -9.36
CA LEU A 32 -8.23 -9.86 -7.94
C LEU A 32 -7.67 -8.59 -7.29
N LYS A 33 -7.04 -7.71 -8.07
CA LYS A 33 -6.46 -6.45 -7.60
C LYS A 33 -7.42 -5.58 -6.78
N PRO A 34 -8.67 -5.28 -7.19
CA PRO A 34 -9.55 -4.44 -6.39
C PRO A 34 -9.90 -5.05 -5.03
N LEU A 35 -10.06 -6.38 -4.95
CA LEU A 35 -10.32 -7.08 -3.69
C LEU A 35 -9.11 -7.03 -2.76
N GLN A 36 -7.90 -7.18 -3.31
CA GLN A 36 -6.66 -7.06 -2.56
C GLN A 36 -6.44 -5.65 -2.02
N GLU A 37 -6.71 -4.62 -2.85
CA GLU A 37 -6.59 -3.22 -2.44
C GLU A 37 -7.54 -2.90 -1.28
N ARG A 38 -8.80 -3.33 -1.37
CA ARG A 38 -9.79 -3.14 -0.30
C ARG A 38 -9.38 -3.86 0.99
N ASN A 39 -8.99 -5.12 0.91
CA ASN A 39 -8.57 -5.88 2.10
C ASN A 39 -7.28 -5.31 2.71
N LYS A 40 -6.35 -4.81 1.91
CA LYS A 40 -5.13 -4.14 2.37
C LYS A 40 -5.45 -2.82 3.07
N LEU A 41 -6.46 -2.09 2.60
CA LEU A 41 -6.93 -0.86 3.25
C LEU A 41 -7.55 -1.18 4.62
N LEU A 42 -8.41 -2.20 4.66
CA LEU A 42 -9.03 -2.67 5.90
C LEU A 42 -7.99 -3.16 6.92
N ASP A 43 -7.00 -3.93 6.46
CA ASP A 43 -5.90 -4.42 7.30
C ASP A 43 -5.09 -3.25 7.90
N ARG A 44 -4.82 -2.20 7.11
CA ARG A 44 -4.16 -0.99 7.64
C ARG A 44 -5.02 -0.29 8.69
N GLN A 45 -6.30 -0.09 8.43
CA GLN A 45 -7.21 0.55 9.37
C GLN A 45 -7.34 -0.26 10.66
N SER A 46 -7.45 -1.58 10.55
CA SER A 46 -7.48 -2.52 11.66
C SER A 46 -6.23 -2.39 12.55
N ASN A 47 -5.04 -2.39 11.93
CA ASN A 47 -3.78 -2.22 12.65
C ASN A 47 -3.69 -0.85 13.34
N ILE A 48 -4.19 0.22 12.70
CA ILE A 48 -4.20 1.56 13.29
C ILE A 48 -5.18 1.64 14.48
N VAL A 49 -6.40 1.12 14.33
CA VAL A 49 -7.42 1.05 15.39
C VAL A 49 -6.91 0.26 16.59
N SER A 50 -6.25 -0.87 16.34
CA SER A 50 -5.63 -1.70 17.37
C SER A 50 -4.47 -0.99 18.07
N ALA A 51 -3.56 -0.39 17.32
CA ALA A 51 -2.43 0.37 17.88
C ALA A 51 -2.88 1.61 18.67
N ALA A 52 -4.01 2.20 18.29
CA ALA A 52 -4.65 3.31 18.98
C ALA A 52 -5.44 2.89 20.24
N GLY A 53 -5.59 1.58 20.50
CA GLY A 53 -6.38 1.08 21.62
C GLY A 53 -7.89 1.33 21.48
N LEU A 54 -8.37 1.59 20.26
CA LEU A 54 -9.78 1.89 19.99
C LEU A 54 -10.67 0.64 19.92
N GLY A 55 -10.08 -0.54 19.77
CA GLY A 55 -10.77 -1.82 19.81
C GLY A 55 -9.91 -2.98 19.32
N ASP A 56 -10.35 -4.20 19.59
CA ASP A 56 -9.68 -5.42 19.13
C ASP A 56 -10.20 -5.82 17.72
N PRO A 57 -9.32 -5.92 16.71
CA PRO A 57 -9.67 -6.45 15.38
C PRO A 57 -10.37 -7.80 15.38
N ALA A 58 -10.16 -8.64 16.40
CA ALA A 58 -10.79 -9.95 16.50
C ALA A 58 -12.28 -9.88 16.84
N GLU A 59 -12.73 -8.78 17.45
CA GLU A 59 -14.10 -8.58 17.92
C GLU A 59 -14.92 -7.68 16.99
N LEU A 60 -14.25 -6.88 16.16
CA LEU A 60 -14.87 -5.91 15.25
C LEU A 60 -15.02 -6.48 13.84
N SER A 61 -16.18 -6.26 13.22
CA SER A 61 -16.35 -6.49 11.79
C SER A 61 -15.61 -5.44 10.96
N GLY A 62 -15.26 -5.78 9.71
CA GLY A 62 -14.58 -4.83 8.82
C GLY A 62 -15.32 -3.49 8.65
N LYS A 63 -16.66 -3.50 8.67
CA LYS A 63 -17.44 -2.26 8.59
C LYS A 63 -17.33 -1.40 9.85
N GLU A 64 -17.26 -2.02 11.01
CA GLU A 64 -17.09 -1.30 12.28
C GLU A 64 -15.69 -0.68 12.38
N ILE A 65 -14.67 -1.39 11.90
CA ILE A 65 -13.30 -0.85 11.79
C ILE A 65 -13.27 0.38 10.87
N GLU A 66 -13.89 0.30 9.69
CA GLU A 66 -13.98 1.42 8.75
C GLU A 66 -14.67 2.64 9.39
N GLN A 67 -15.76 2.43 10.15
CA GLN A 67 -16.50 3.50 10.83
C GLN A 67 -15.73 4.10 12.01
N LEU A 68 -15.09 3.27 12.83
CA LEU A 68 -14.26 3.73 13.95
C LEU A 68 -13.07 4.53 13.44
N PHE A 69 -12.40 4.03 12.40
CA PHE A 69 -11.31 4.75 11.75
C PHE A 69 -11.78 6.11 11.23
N ALA A 70 -12.88 6.15 10.46
CA ALA A 70 -13.40 7.40 9.89
C ALA A 70 -13.86 8.43 10.95
N SER A 71 -14.29 7.98 12.13
CA SER A 71 -14.80 8.86 13.19
C SER A 71 -13.72 9.31 14.18
N ARG A 72 -12.71 8.48 14.46
CA ARG A 72 -11.71 8.73 15.51
C ARG A 72 -10.31 9.01 14.99
N VAL A 73 -10.01 8.71 13.72
CA VAL A 73 -8.66 8.86 13.16
C VAL A 73 -8.68 9.93 12.07
N SER A 74 -7.87 10.98 12.28
CA SER A 74 -7.52 11.95 11.24
C SER A 74 -6.14 11.61 10.68
N ARG A 75 -5.95 11.85 9.38
CA ARG A 75 -4.66 11.64 8.72
C ARG A 75 -4.09 13.00 8.32
N GLU A 76 -2.87 13.28 8.75
CA GLU A 76 -2.17 14.53 8.44
C GLU A 76 -0.80 14.22 7.85
N LEU A 77 -0.42 14.96 6.81
CA LEU A 77 0.90 14.86 6.21
C LEU A 77 1.84 15.79 6.96
N ILE A 78 2.92 15.27 7.49
CA ILE A 78 3.89 16.03 8.29
C ILE A 78 5.23 16.03 7.56
N ASP A 79 5.90 17.17 7.57
CA ASP A 79 7.28 17.28 7.10
C ASP A 79 8.23 16.84 8.22
N LEU A 80 9.13 15.90 7.93
CA LEU A 80 10.01 15.27 8.91
C LEU A 80 11.16 16.17 9.35
N ASP A 81 11.45 17.25 8.62
CA ASP A 81 12.56 18.14 8.94
C ASP A 81 12.17 19.17 10.01
N ASN A 82 10.94 19.68 9.95
CA ASN A 82 10.44 20.71 10.87
C ASN A 82 9.28 20.25 11.76
N GLY A 83 8.66 19.09 11.48
CA GLY A 83 7.52 18.57 12.21
C GLY A 83 6.21 19.30 11.94
N GLU A 84 6.14 20.16 10.91
CA GLU A 84 4.95 20.94 10.57
C GLU A 84 3.99 20.16 9.66
N VAL A 85 2.70 20.44 9.85
CA VAL A 85 1.63 19.86 9.03
C VAL A 85 1.61 20.55 7.66
N VAL A 86 1.63 19.76 6.60
CA VAL A 86 1.53 20.22 5.21
C VAL A 86 0.06 20.46 4.89
N SER A 87 -0.32 21.72 4.74
CA SER A 87 -1.72 22.14 4.53
C SER A 87 -2.30 21.79 3.15
N ASP A 88 -1.45 21.64 2.13
CA ASP A 88 -1.84 21.26 0.76
C ASP A 88 -1.36 19.84 0.44
N ALA A 89 -1.75 18.89 1.28
CA ALA A 89 -1.35 17.50 1.16
C ALA A 89 -2.14 16.80 0.04
N ASP A 90 -1.43 16.30 -0.97
CA ASP A 90 -1.99 15.39 -1.96
C ASP A 90 -2.28 14.03 -1.33
N GLU A 91 -3.55 13.62 -1.26
CA GLU A 91 -3.97 12.32 -0.72
C GLU A 91 -3.35 11.12 -1.46
N SER A 92 -2.94 11.30 -2.72
CA SER A 92 -2.28 10.29 -3.54
C SER A 92 -0.80 10.06 -3.19
N TYR A 93 -0.24 10.92 -2.32
CA TYR A 93 1.15 10.84 -1.89
C TYR A 93 1.46 9.53 -1.16
N ASP A 94 2.49 8.82 -1.65
CA ASP A 94 2.98 7.58 -1.06
C ASP A 94 4.42 7.77 -0.52
N PRO A 95 4.58 7.83 0.81
CA PRO A 95 5.90 7.94 1.46
C PRO A 95 6.90 6.90 0.97
N ARG A 96 6.44 5.67 0.69
CA ARG A 96 7.32 4.57 0.26
C ARG A 96 7.85 4.77 -1.16
N LYS A 97 7.08 5.45 -2.01
CA LYS A 97 7.56 5.85 -3.34
C LYS A 97 8.47 7.06 -3.23
N ALA A 98 8.14 8.02 -2.36
CA ALA A 98 8.94 9.21 -2.13
C ALA A 98 10.36 8.85 -1.62
N ALA A 99 10.47 7.92 -0.67
CA ALA A 99 11.77 7.43 -0.17
C ALA A 99 12.67 6.83 -1.27
N LYS A 100 12.10 6.38 -2.39
CA LYS A 100 12.83 5.81 -3.53
C LYS A 100 13.07 6.81 -4.67
N SER A 101 12.49 8.00 -4.60
CA SER A 101 12.62 9.04 -5.63
C SER A 101 13.70 10.04 -5.23
N ASP A 102 14.70 10.26 -6.08
CA ASP A 102 15.82 11.17 -5.78
C ASP A 102 15.42 12.63 -5.54
N GLU A 103 14.23 13.04 -5.98
CA GLU A 103 13.72 14.40 -5.74
C GLU A 103 13.04 14.55 -4.35
N LEU A 104 12.41 13.48 -3.88
CA LEU A 104 11.54 13.49 -2.69
C LEU A 104 12.14 12.72 -1.51
N ASN A 105 13.31 12.13 -1.68
CA ASN A 105 14.07 11.46 -0.64
C ASN A 105 15.13 12.38 -0.04
N GLU A 106 15.65 11.93 1.09
CA GLU A 106 16.77 12.49 1.81
C GLU A 106 17.65 11.34 2.32
N ASP A 107 18.96 11.52 2.28
CA ASP A 107 19.90 10.57 2.84
C ASP A 107 19.85 10.62 4.37
N ILE A 108 19.86 9.45 5.01
CA ILE A 108 19.87 9.36 6.47
C ILE A 108 21.31 9.42 6.95
N ASP A 109 21.75 10.59 7.39
CA ASP A 109 23.05 10.75 8.06
C ASP A 109 22.91 10.38 9.55
N SER A 110 22.74 9.08 9.82
CA SER A 110 22.67 8.55 11.17
C SER A 110 23.97 7.80 11.50
N PRO A 111 24.60 8.06 12.66
CA PRO A 111 25.73 7.27 13.14
C PRO A 111 25.35 5.82 13.48
N TYR A 112 24.05 5.52 13.54
CA TYR A 112 23.51 4.19 13.77
C TYR A 112 23.04 3.56 12.46
N ASP A 113 23.44 2.31 12.20
CA ASP A 113 22.89 1.50 11.12
C ASP A 113 21.46 1.06 11.49
N ILE A 114 20.49 1.80 10.98
CA ILE A 114 19.05 1.51 11.11
C ILE A 114 18.51 0.69 9.92
N GLY A 115 19.39 0.18 9.05
CA GLY A 115 19.01 -0.61 7.87
C GLY A 115 18.34 0.20 6.74
N LEU A 116 18.38 1.53 6.80
CA LEU A 116 17.82 2.44 5.80
C LEU A 116 18.88 3.48 5.41
N ALA A 117 19.18 3.58 4.11
CA ALA A 117 20.10 4.59 3.58
C ALA A 117 19.40 5.92 3.26
N LYS A 118 18.12 5.86 2.86
CA LYS A 118 17.31 7.01 2.47
C LYS A 118 15.94 6.97 3.14
N ARG A 119 15.39 8.15 3.43
CA ARG A 119 14.02 8.36 3.92
C ARG A 119 13.26 9.32 3.01
N GLU A 120 11.94 9.32 3.10
CA GLU A 120 11.10 10.38 2.55
C GLU A 120 11.22 11.68 3.36
N LYS A 121 10.96 12.83 2.74
CA LYS A 121 10.91 14.13 3.45
C LYS A 121 9.61 14.35 4.22
N LYS A 122 8.50 13.79 3.73
CA LYS A 122 7.16 14.00 4.28
C LYS A 122 6.51 12.65 4.54
N THR A 123 5.84 12.48 5.67
CA THR A 123 5.19 11.21 6.00
C THR A 123 3.80 11.41 6.56
N TRP A 124 2.99 10.35 6.50
CA TRP A 124 1.63 10.40 7.01
C TRP A 124 1.59 10.00 8.46
N VAL A 125 0.98 10.84 9.29
CA VAL A 125 0.71 10.57 10.70
C VAL A 125 -0.79 10.44 10.90
N TYR A 126 -1.15 9.51 11.79
CA TYR A 126 -2.53 9.24 12.17
C TYR A 126 -2.77 9.81 13.56
N ILE A 127 -3.57 10.87 13.63
CA ILE A 127 -3.96 11.53 14.87
C ILE A 127 -5.25 10.88 15.36
N VAL A 128 -5.17 10.26 16.52
CA VAL A 128 -6.31 9.61 17.18
C VAL A 128 -6.96 10.64 18.09
N LYS A 129 -8.28 10.80 17.98
CA LYS A 129 -9.06 11.65 18.88
C LYS A 129 -9.79 10.79 19.91
N ASN A 130 -9.67 11.19 21.17
CA ASN A 130 -10.35 10.57 22.30
C ASN A 130 -11.86 10.85 22.23
N GLU A 131 -12.68 10.20 23.08
CA GLU A 131 -14.14 10.42 23.09
C GLU A 131 -14.55 11.89 23.37
N GLN A 132 -13.62 12.69 23.88
CA GLN A 132 -13.77 14.10 24.22
C GLN A 132 -13.21 15.06 23.15
N GLY A 133 -12.67 14.53 22.04
CA GLY A 133 -12.12 15.33 20.94
C GLY A 133 -10.70 15.86 21.16
N GLU A 134 -10.05 15.47 22.26
CA GLU A 134 -8.64 15.76 22.54
C GLU A 134 -7.72 14.71 21.89
N VAL A 135 -6.53 15.15 21.51
CA VAL A 135 -5.44 14.36 20.89
C VAL A 135 -4.54 13.78 21.97
#